data_AF-A0A1K9ZC98-F1
#
_entry.id   AF-A0A1K9ZC98-F1
#
_cell.length_a   1.000
_cell.length_b   1.000
_cell.length_c   1.000
_cell.angle_alpha   90.00
_cell.angle_beta   90.00
_cell.angle_gamma   90.00
#
_symmetry.space_group_name_H-M   'P 1'
#
loop_
_entity.id
_entity.type
_entity.pdbx_description
1 polymer ?
#
loop_
_entity_poly.entity_id
_entity_poly.type
_entity_poly.pdbx_seq_one_letter_code
_entity_poly.pdbx_strand_id
1 'polypeptide(L)'
;MRKNLIILFFMTLLSGCAGLGVATVGAVMYYKSQNHEVATVDIKASANNVYNAALNILNSNPDVEIENQDDSAMLLGIRQADTAATIKIAKINSHISQLTISADASDNNGVSSVLEGAFRICKELNVKCELSNQ
;
A
#
# COMPACT_ATOMS: atom_id res chain seq x y z
N MET A 1 -64.69 -13.90 -25.55
CA MET A 1 -63.62 -12.91 -25.78
C MET A 1 -62.67 -12.96 -24.59
N ARG A 2 -61.48 -13.53 -24.75
CA ARG A 2 -60.48 -13.70 -23.68
C ARG A 2 -59.65 -12.42 -23.56
N LYS A 3 -59.72 -11.75 -22.42
CA LYS A 3 -58.87 -10.59 -22.08
C LYS A 3 -57.58 -11.11 -21.45
N ASN A 4 -56.50 -11.13 -22.22
CA ASN A 4 -55.16 -11.47 -21.73
C ASN A 4 -54.64 -10.30 -20.86
N LEU A 5 -54.40 -10.60 -19.58
CA LEU A 5 -53.77 -9.68 -18.62
C LEU A 5 -52.25 -9.87 -18.73
N ILE A 6 -51.55 -8.97 -19.41
CA ILE A 6 -50.08 -8.95 -19.46
C ILE A 6 -49.61 -8.31 -18.15
N ILE A 7 -49.08 -9.13 -17.25
CA ILE A 7 -48.42 -8.70 -16.03
C ILE A 7 -47.01 -8.23 -16.42
N LEU A 8 -46.77 -6.92 -16.38
CA LEU A 8 -45.44 -6.34 -16.56
C LEU A 8 -44.54 -6.75 -15.38
N PHE A 9 -43.57 -7.61 -15.66
CA PHE A 9 -42.44 -7.88 -14.78
C PHE A 9 -41.55 -6.63 -14.73
N PHE A 10 -41.69 -5.85 -13.65
CA PHE A 10 -40.73 -4.78 -13.33
C PHE A 10 -39.43 -5.45 -12.85
N MET A 11 -38.54 -5.78 -13.78
CA MET A 11 -37.14 -6.08 -13.46
C MET A 11 -36.51 -4.81 -12.92
N THR A 12 -36.39 -4.71 -11.60
CA THR A 12 -35.52 -3.73 -10.95
C THR A 12 -34.07 -4.12 -11.28
N LEU A 13 -33.54 -3.54 -12.36
CA LEU A 13 -32.11 -3.46 -12.59
C LEU A 13 -31.53 -2.58 -11.48
N LEU A 14 -31.15 -3.21 -10.36
CA LEU A 14 -30.16 -2.65 -9.45
C LEU A 14 -28.82 -2.65 -10.20
N SER A 15 -28.62 -1.64 -11.06
CA SER A 15 -27.29 -1.23 -11.49
C SER A 15 -26.59 -0.59 -10.29
N GLY A 16 -26.28 -1.42 -9.29
CA GLY A 16 -25.37 -1.06 -8.23
C GLY A 16 -23.98 -1.00 -8.84
N CYS A 17 -23.53 0.21 -9.18
CA CYS A 17 -22.10 0.52 -9.23
C CYS A 17 -21.55 0.43 -7.79
N ALA A 18 -21.55 -0.78 -7.22
CA ALA A 18 -20.91 -1.05 -5.95
C ALA A 18 -19.45 -1.34 -6.25
N GLY A 19 -18.57 -0.37 -5.98
CA GLY A 19 -17.12 -0.60 -6.02
C GLY A 19 -16.29 0.55 -6.57
N LEU A 20 -16.62 1.80 -6.25
CA LEU A 20 -15.68 2.91 -6.44
C LEU A 20 -15.08 3.30 -5.09
N GLY A 21 -13.90 2.74 -4.80
CA GLY A 21 -12.85 3.52 -4.16
C GLY A 21 -12.70 3.47 -2.63
N VAL A 22 -12.92 2.33 -1.97
CA VAL A 22 -12.23 2.10 -0.69
C VAL A 22 -10.99 1.24 -0.98
N ALA A 23 -9.81 1.78 -0.74
CA ALA A 23 -8.60 0.97 -0.72
C ALA A 23 -8.79 -0.09 0.37
N THR A 24 -8.88 -1.35 -0.03
CA THR A 24 -9.03 -2.45 0.92
C THR A 24 -7.79 -2.46 1.81
N VAL A 25 -7.96 -2.36 3.13
CA VAL A 25 -6.84 -2.45 4.07
C VAL A 25 -6.06 -3.74 3.81
N GLY A 26 -4.73 -3.61 3.65
CA GLY A 26 -3.83 -4.69 3.26
C GLY A 26 -3.64 -4.87 1.74
N ALA A 27 -4.40 -4.17 0.88
CA ALA A 27 -4.12 -4.17 -0.55
C ALA A 27 -2.90 -3.28 -0.84
N VAL A 28 -1.85 -3.87 -1.39
CA VAL A 28 -0.65 -3.17 -1.83
C VAL A 28 -0.86 -2.69 -3.25
N MET A 29 -0.94 -1.37 -3.42
CA MET A 29 -0.92 -0.70 -4.71
C MET A 29 0.52 -0.52 -5.14
N TYR A 30 0.86 -0.99 -6.34
CA TYR A 30 2.20 -0.86 -6.90
C TYR A 30 2.17 -0.14 -8.25
N TYR A 31 3.04 0.85 -8.41
CA TYR A 31 3.19 1.63 -9.63
C TYR A 31 4.68 1.73 -10.00
N LYS A 32 5.00 1.43 -11.26
CA LYS A 32 6.32 1.63 -11.85
C LYS A 32 6.20 2.54 -13.07
N SER A 33 6.96 3.63 -13.05
CA SER A 33 7.23 4.46 -14.21
C SER A 33 8.64 4.17 -14.74
N GLN A 34 9.11 4.93 -15.73
CA GLN A 34 10.48 4.80 -16.25
C GLN A 34 11.52 5.11 -15.17
N ASN A 35 11.25 6.05 -14.27
CA ASN A 35 12.26 6.56 -13.33
C ASN A 35 11.91 6.35 -11.87
N HIS A 36 10.69 5.93 -11.54
CA HIS A 36 10.25 5.78 -10.16
C HIS A 36 9.36 4.55 -9.97
N GLU A 37 9.53 3.90 -8.83
CA GLU A 37 8.65 2.86 -8.31
C GLU A 37 8.03 3.31 -7.00
N VAL A 38 6.75 3.01 -6.80
CA VAL A 38 6.00 3.35 -5.58
C VAL A 38 5.14 2.17 -5.17
N ALA A 39 5.25 1.78 -3.90
CA ALA A 39 4.32 0.87 -3.24
C ALA A 39 3.55 1.62 -2.15
N THR A 40 2.23 1.46 -2.10
CA THR A 40 1.37 2.06 -1.06
C THR A 40 0.41 1.02 -0.50
N VAL A 41 0.24 1.01 0.81
CA VAL A 41 -0.70 0.11 1.50
C VAL A 41 -1.30 0.78 2.73
N ASP A 42 -2.61 0.66 2.88
CA ASP A 42 -3.29 1.02 4.13
C ASP A 42 -3.20 -0.18 5.09
N ILE A 43 -2.58 0.01 6.24
CA ILE A 43 -2.27 -1.02 7.23
C ILE A 43 -3.17 -0.83 8.46
N LYS A 44 -3.74 -1.93 8.98
CA LYS A 44 -4.50 -1.95 10.24
C LYS A 44 -3.61 -1.84 11.48
N ALA A 45 -2.89 -0.74 11.59
CA ALA A 45 -2.07 -0.39 12.74
C ALA A 45 -2.00 1.15 12.90
N SER A 46 -1.65 1.61 14.10
CA SER A 46 -1.39 3.03 14.34
C SER A 46 -0.13 3.49 13.62
N ALA A 47 -0.04 4.77 13.29
CA ALA A 47 1.08 5.31 12.52
C ALA A 47 2.42 5.10 13.25
N ASN A 48 2.42 5.27 14.56
CA ASN A 48 3.60 4.99 15.42
C ASN A 48 4.03 3.52 15.34
N ASN A 49 3.09 2.57 15.34
CA ASN A 49 3.46 1.16 15.24
C ASN A 49 4.06 0.82 13.88
N VAL A 50 3.50 1.36 12.79
CA VAL A 50 4.04 1.17 11.44
C VAL A 50 5.43 1.81 11.31
N TYR A 51 5.61 3.03 11.82
CA TYR A 51 6.87 3.74 11.80
C TYR A 51 7.97 3.00 12.59
N ASN A 52 7.64 2.53 13.80
CA ASN A 52 8.57 1.75 14.62
C ASN A 52 8.92 0.40 13.97
N ALA A 53 7.97 -0.26 13.31
CA ALA A 53 8.25 -1.48 12.55
C ALA A 53 9.21 -1.21 11.40
N ALA A 54 9.05 -0.10 10.67
CA ALA A 54 9.99 0.32 9.64
C ALA A 54 11.38 0.57 10.22
N LEU A 55 11.50 1.34 11.31
CA LEU A 55 12.78 1.56 12.01
C LEU A 55 13.43 0.26 12.46
N ASN A 56 12.67 -0.68 13.04
CA ASN A 56 13.20 -1.97 13.48
C ASN A 56 13.77 -2.78 12.32
N ILE A 57 13.05 -2.83 11.19
CA ILE A 57 13.49 -3.51 9.98
C ILE A 57 14.80 -2.90 9.45
N LEU A 58 14.87 -1.57 9.40
CA LEU A 58 16.04 -0.84 8.89
C LEU A 58 17.25 -1.02 9.81
N ASN A 59 17.08 -0.80 11.11
CA ASN A 59 18.15 -0.93 12.10
C ASN A 59 18.68 -2.37 12.24
N SER A 60 17.87 -3.37 11.87
CA SER A 60 18.27 -4.78 11.87
C SER A 60 18.88 -5.23 10.54
N ASN A 61 18.98 -4.35 9.54
CA ASN A 61 19.47 -4.67 8.20
C ASN A 61 20.77 -3.91 7.89
N PRO A 62 21.95 -4.55 8.00
CA PRO A 62 23.23 -3.88 7.78
C PRO A 62 23.44 -3.42 6.33
N ASP A 63 22.64 -3.92 5.38
CA ASP A 63 22.73 -3.55 3.96
C ASP A 63 21.95 -2.27 3.62
N VAL A 64 21.30 -1.64 4.61
CA VAL A 64 20.50 -0.43 4.43
C VAL A 64 21.00 0.66 5.38
N GLU A 65 21.26 1.84 4.82
CA GLU A 65 21.63 3.03 5.57
C GLU A 65 20.43 3.98 5.68
N ILE A 66 20.21 4.55 6.87
CA ILE A 66 19.24 5.63 7.07
C ILE A 66 19.98 6.95 6.84
N GLU A 67 19.70 7.61 5.70
CA GLU A 67 20.32 8.89 5.33
C GLU A 67 19.60 10.09 5.96
N ASN A 68 18.30 9.97 6.19
CA ASN A 68 17.47 11.02 6.80
C ASN A 68 16.37 10.41 7.66
N GLN A 69 16.10 11.01 8.83
CA GLN A 69 15.05 10.59 9.74
C GLN A 69 14.34 11.82 10.31
N ASP A 70 13.06 11.98 9.96
CA ASP A 70 12.15 12.97 10.54
C ASP A 70 11.00 12.25 11.24
N ASP A 71 11.16 12.04 12.54
CA ASP A 71 10.17 11.36 13.39
C ASP A 71 8.86 12.13 13.49
N SER A 72 8.90 13.46 13.37
CA SER A 72 7.71 14.31 13.46
C SER A 72 6.83 14.17 12.21
N ALA A 73 7.47 14.04 11.04
CA ALA A 73 6.81 13.80 9.77
C ALA A 73 6.61 12.32 9.44
N MET A 74 7.14 11.41 10.28
CA MET A 74 7.19 9.95 10.04
C MET A 74 7.76 9.62 8.67
N LEU A 75 8.93 10.20 8.39
CA LEU A 75 9.60 10.16 7.10
C LEU A 75 11.03 9.65 7.27
N LEU A 76 11.39 8.64 6.49
CA LEU A 76 12.73 8.06 6.44
C LEU A 76 13.26 8.14 5.01
N GLY A 77 14.44 8.71 4.85
CA GLY A 77 15.26 8.55 3.65
C GLY A 77 16.26 7.44 3.90
N ILE A 78 16.33 6.48 2.98
CA ILE A 78 17.24 5.34 3.10
C ILE A 78 18.01 5.13 1.81
N ARG A 79 19.16 4.46 1.92
CA ARG A 79 19.93 3.97 0.79
C ARG A 79 20.19 2.48 0.95
N GLN A 80 19.93 1.72 -0.11
CA GLN A 80 20.29 0.31 -0.20
C GLN A 80 21.12 0.12 -1.47
N ALA A 81 22.39 -0.27 -1.30
CA ALA A 81 23.38 -0.22 -2.39
C ALA A 81 23.38 1.18 -3.06
N ASP A 82 23.10 1.25 -4.35
CA ASP A 82 23.07 2.51 -5.10
C ASP A 82 21.66 3.15 -5.20
N THR A 83 20.64 2.52 -4.61
CA THR A 83 19.25 2.96 -4.74
C THR A 83 18.83 3.78 -3.53
N ALA A 84 18.47 5.04 -3.76
CA ALA A 84 17.80 5.87 -2.75
C ALA A 84 16.31 5.54 -2.71
N ALA A 85 15.76 5.48 -1.50
CA ALA A 85 14.34 5.29 -1.28
C ALA A 85 13.83 6.18 -0.13
N THR A 86 12.53 6.41 -0.12
CA THR A 86 11.82 7.12 0.93
C THR A 86 10.70 6.24 1.46
N ILE A 87 10.57 6.20 2.78
CA ILE A 87 9.48 5.55 3.49
C ILE A 87 8.70 6.65 4.22
N LYS A 88 7.40 6.75 3.97
CA LYS A 88 6.51 7.71 4.63
C LYS A 88 5.33 6.98 5.24
N ILE A 89 4.99 7.33 6.48
CA ILE A 89 3.80 6.83 7.16
C ILE A 89 2.85 8.00 7.39
N ALA A 90 1.62 7.88 6.91
CA ALA A 90 0.56 8.86 7.16
C ALA A 90 -0.55 8.24 8.01
N LYS A 91 -1.01 8.98 9.03
CA LYS A 91 -2.17 8.59 9.82
C LYS A 91 -3.45 8.79 9.01
N ILE A 92 -4.21 7.72 8.80
CA ILE A 92 -5.59 7.82 8.28
C ILE A 92 -6.55 8.03 9.46
N ASN A 93 -6.45 7.19 10.49
CA ASN A 93 -7.20 7.34 11.74
C ASN A 93 -6.42 6.74 12.93
N SER A 94 -7.10 6.41 14.04
CA SER A 94 -6.44 5.80 15.22
C SER A 94 -5.93 4.37 15.00
N HIS A 95 -6.48 3.64 14.03
CA HIS A 95 -6.24 2.21 13.82
C HIS A 95 -5.76 1.86 12.40
N ILE A 96 -5.77 2.83 11.49
CA ILE A 96 -5.34 2.65 10.09
C ILE A 96 -4.32 3.74 9.75
N SER A 97 -3.26 3.33 9.08
CA SER A 97 -2.20 4.20 8.59
C SER A 97 -1.81 3.79 7.18
N GLN A 98 -1.43 4.76 6.36
CA GLN A 98 -0.91 4.51 5.03
C GLN A 98 0.62 4.45 5.09
N LEU A 99 1.18 3.36 4.59
CA LEU A 99 2.60 3.23 4.30
C LEU A 99 2.80 3.53 2.81
N THR A 100 3.73 4.43 2.50
CA THR A 100 4.20 4.69 1.14
C THR A 100 5.72 4.48 1.10
N ILE A 101 6.18 3.67 0.15
CA ILE A 101 7.60 3.47 -0.15
C ILE A 101 7.83 3.88 -1.60
N SER A 102 8.78 4.76 -1.83
CA SER A 102 9.14 5.23 -3.17
C SER A 102 10.65 5.14 -3.38
N ALA A 103 11.07 4.72 -4.56
CA ALA A 103 12.48 4.69 -4.95
C ALA A 103 12.62 5.07 -6.42
N ASP A 104 13.84 5.38 -6.85
CA ASP A 104 14.14 5.43 -8.27
C ASP A 104 13.97 4.04 -8.88
N ALA A 105 13.34 3.98 -10.06
CA ALA A 105 13.14 2.72 -10.77
C ALA A 105 14.49 2.20 -11.25
N SER A 106 14.71 0.90 -11.06
CA SER A 106 15.84 0.23 -11.67
C SER A 106 15.41 -0.46 -12.97
N ASP A 107 16.31 -0.49 -13.96
CA ASP A 107 16.12 -1.18 -15.24
C ASP A 107 16.12 -2.71 -15.12
N ASN A 108 16.30 -3.25 -13.91
CA ASN A 108 16.29 -4.68 -13.70
C ASN A 108 14.86 -5.25 -13.77
N ASN A 109 14.76 -6.48 -14.27
CA ASN A 109 13.52 -7.28 -14.25
C ASN A 109 13.37 -8.07 -12.94
N GLY A 110 14.04 -7.61 -11.86
CA GLY A 110 14.02 -8.25 -10.55
C GLY A 110 12.73 -7.97 -9.78
N VAL A 111 12.62 -8.55 -8.59
CA VAL A 111 11.55 -8.20 -7.64
C VAL A 111 11.74 -6.75 -7.20
N SER A 112 10.67 -5.94 -7.28
CA SER A 112 10.70 -4.54 -6.89
C SER A 112 11.01 -4.38 -5.40
N SER A 113 12.04 -3.60 -5.08
CA SER A 113 12.48 -3.36 -3.70
C SER A 113 11.44 -2.60 -2.88
N VAL A 114 10.69 -1.67 -3.50
CA VAL A 114 9.62 -0.94 -2.81
C VAL A 114 8.44 -1.86 -2.47
N LEU A 115 8.14 -2.82 -3.36
CA LEU A 115 7.09 -3.81 -3.14
C LEU A 115 7.49 -4.80 -2.03
N GLU A 116 8.73 -5.29 -2.08
CA GLU A 116 9.29 -6.16 -1.04
C GLU A 116 9.30 -5.48 0.33
N GLY A 117 9.74 -4.22 0.38
CA GLY A 117 9.72 -3.40 1.60
C GLY A 117 8.33 -3.29 2.22
N ALA A 118 7.30 -3.05 1.39
CA ALA A 118 5.92 -2.96 1.86
C ALA A 118 5.44 -4.28 2.48
N PHE A 119 5.70 -5.41 1.82
CA PHE A 119 5.36 -6.73 2.36
C PHE A 119 6.13 -7.07 3.63
N ARG A 120 7.41 -6.69 3.73
CA ARG A 120 8.23 -6.93 4.92
C ARG A 120 7.67 -6.18 6.13
N ILE A 121 7.27 -4.92 5.98
CA ILE A 121 6.64 -4.14 7.05
C ILE A 121 5.29 -4.75 7.45
N CYS A 122 4.46 -5.17 6.49
CA CYS A 122 3.22 -5.88 6.79
C CYS A 122 3.46 -7.16 7.60
N LYS A 123 4.48 -7.95 7.22
CA LYS A 123 4.86 -9.18 7.91
C LYS A 123 5.32 -8.92 9.35
N GLU A 124 6.16 -7.92 9.56
CA GLU A 124 6.63 -7.50 10.90
C GLU A 124 5.47 -7.14 11.83
N LEU A 125 4.44 -6.50 11.28
CA LEU A 125 3.23 -6.12 12.00
C LEU A 125 2.20 -7.26 12.15
N ASN A 126 2.49 -8.46 11.61
CA ASN A 126 1.54 -9.58 11.51
C ASN A 126 0.21 -9.18 10.83
N VAL A 127 0.29 -8.29 9.84
CA VAL A 127 -0.85 -7.86 9.02
C VAL A 127 -0.78 -8.55 7.66
N LYS A 128 -1.90 -9.12 7.24
CA LYS A 128 -2.01 -9.70 5.90
C LYS A 128 -2.03 -8.58 4.87
N CYS A 129 -1.06 -8.59 3.96
CA CYS A 129 -1.02 -7.72 2.79
C CYS A 129 -0.91 -8.55 1.52
N GLU A 130 -1.61 -8.13 0.48
CA GLU A 130 -1.65 -8.79 -0.83
C GLU A 130 -1.53 -7.75 -1.94
N LEU A 131 -0.87 -8.09 -3.05
CA LEU A 131 -0.82 -7.20 -4.21
C LEU A 131 -2.26 -6.97 -4.71
N SER A 132 -2.62 -5.71 -4.95
CA SER A 132 -3.93 -5.39 -5.50
C SER A 132 -4.03 -5.91 -6.93
N ASN A 133 -5.03 -6.76 -7.20
CA ASN A 133 -5.43 -7.10 -8.55
C ASN A 133 -6.30 -5.95 -9.07
N GLN A 134 -5.70 -5.02 -9.83
CA GLN A 134 -6.47 -4.08 -10.64
C GLN A 134 -7.06 -4.78 -11.86
#